data_AF-A0A3N5LH52-F1
#
_entry.id   AF-A0A3N5LH52-F1
#
_cell.length_a   1.000
_cell.length_b   1.000
_cell.length_c   1.000
_cell.angle_alpha   90.00
_cell.angle_beta   90.00
_cell.angle_gamma   90.00
#
_symmetry.space_group_name_H-M   'P 1'
#
loop_
_entity.id
_entity.type
_entity.pdbx_description
1 polymer ?
#
loop_
_entity_poly.entity_id
_entity_poly.type
_entity_poly.pdbx_seq_one_letter_code
_entity_poly.pdbx_strand_id
1 'polypeptide(L)'
;MPRVDEMRAELAGVLSSRYLSRAPTLVTFLSYVCEKHFRGETDQIKEYTIALEAFGRPDTFEPKRDPIVRVDANRLRLRLLKYYRNEGRNHAIKIWLPKGQYVPVFELCDQAQGDNGGAPLAIADRAVTPASASSPSQPAPVHESPGHPRPIAPLNGNRPNSRRGIPAPVYSLAGLMVLILSLSVLSVRWSGPPSSQADPSPLPVSSVPGLPGEEVRILCGNSASRYIDQVGRIWGGDRFFAGGRPFSTTVPISRAEDPAIWQTGREGDFSYDIPLNPDIYEVRLYFAEPILYGADQTEGGGETTRLFDLFVNGQPTLSIFDIIADAGGARTADIKVLTDVTPSADGALHLRLKPRKSQPILNAIEILPGIPGRIRPIQITTSSFPVYSTDRTLWGADRYFAGGRRVSYSERVTGSDSPQIYGSERFGNFTYCIPVAPGSYTARLHFREAYFGRDNLGKGGPGSRIFDVYCNGVILLKHFDVFVEAGGSDRALMKEFHGLEANAQGKLVFNFQPVTNYALVNAVEIIQEPAEQTTR
;
A
#
# COMPACT_ATOMS: atom_id res chain seq x y z
N MET A 1 28.01 16.13 -10.52
CA MET A 1 27.18 15.60 -11.62
C MET A 1 28.09 14.81 -12.56
N PRO A 2 27.65 13.65 -13.08
CA PRO A 2 28.43 12.88 -14.06
C PRO A 2 28.70 13.71 -15.33
N ARG A 3 29.73 13.35 -16.11
CA ARG A 3 30.01 14.03 -17.39
C ARG A 3 29.01 13.56 -18.46
N VAL A 4 28.69 14.42 -19.43
CA VAL A 4 27.73 14.09 -20.52
C VAL A 4 28.15 12.83 -21.28
N ASP A 5 29.44 12.65 -21.54
CA ASP A 5 29.96 11.46 -22.23
C ASP A 5 29.72 10.16 -21.43
N GLU A 6 29.85 10.23 -20.10
CA GLU A 6 29.60 9.10 -19.20
C GLU A 6 28.10 8.78 -19.12
N MET A 7 27.25 9.81 -19.10
CA MET A 7 25.79 9.65 -19.17
C MET A 7 25.33 9.02 -20.49
N ARG A 8 25.96 9.40 -21.61
CA ARG A 8 25.69 8.82 -22.94
C ARG A 8 26.13 7.36 -23.03
N ALA A 9 27.28 7.03 -22.44
CA ALA A 9 27.75 5.66 -22.34
C ALA A 9 26.79 4.77 -21.53
N GLU A 10 26.31 5.29 -20.39
CA GLU A 10 25.31 4.60 -19.57
C GLU A 10 23.99 4.39 -20.33
N LEU A 11 23.52 5.42 -21.04
CA LEU A 11 22.33 5.32 -21.89
C LEU A 11 22.49 4.22 -22.95
N ALA A 12 23.63 4.16 -23.65
CA ALA A 12 23.88 3.13 -24.65
C ALA A 12 23.86 1.71 -24.04
N GLY A 13 24.43 1.54 -22.85
CA GLY A 13 24.38 0.28 -22.09
C GLY A 13 22.94 -0.13 -21.76
N VAL A 14 22.15 0.81 -21.23
CA VAL A 14 20.73 0.59 -20.90
C VAL A 14 19.91 0.23 -22.15
N LEU A 15 20.10 0.92 -23.27
CA LEU A 15 19.33 0.70 -24.51
C LEU A 15 19.65 -0.65 -25.17
N SER A 16 20.90 -1.10 -25.08
CA SER A 16 21.34 -2.41 -25.59
C SER A 16 20.99 -3.59 -24.68
N SER A 17 20.53 -3.32 -23.45
CA SER A 17 20.18 -4.36 -22.47
C SER A 17 19.08 -5.30 -22.96
N ARG A 18 19.04 -6.53 -22.43
CA ARG A 18 17.93 -7.47 -22.70
C ARG A 18 16.57 -6.92 -22.26
N TYR A 19 16.59 -5.97 -21.33
CA TYR A 19 15.38 -5.36 -20.78
C TYR A 19 14.79 -4.31 -21.72
N LEU A 20 15.57 -3.55 -22.48
CA LEU A 20 15.05 -2.48 -23.34
C LEU A 20 15.17 -2.76 -24.84
N SER A 21 16.17 -3.52 -25.30
CA SER A 21 16.44 -3.78 -26.73
C SER A 21 15.23 -4.32 -27.52
N ARG A 22 14.34 -5.08 -26.88
CA ARG A 22 13.11 -5.64 -27.48
C ARG A 22 11.87 -4.75 -27.33
N ALA A 23 11.98 -3.50 -26.88
CA ALA A 23 10.85 -2.55 -26.82
C ALA A 23 11.16 -1.25 -27.56
N PRO A 24 10.87 -1.18 -28.87
CA PRO A 24 11.20 -0.02 -29.69
C PRO A 24 10.58 1.29 -29.17
N THR A 25 9.36 1.25 -28.65
CA THR A 25 8.69 2.43 -28.09
C THR A 25 9.39 2.98 -26.85
N LEU A 26 9.86 2.11 -25.96
CA LEU A 26 10.56 2.53 -24.73
C LEU A 26 11.99 2.97 -25.01
N VAL A 27 12.65 2.36 -25.99
CA VAL A 27 13.94 2.80 -26.53
C VAL A 27 13.79 4.21 -27.10
N THR A 28 12.76 4.45 -27.90
CA THR A 28 12.46 5.77 -28.49
C THR A 28 12.18 6.80 -27.40
N PHE A 29 11.33 6.46 -26.42
CA PHE A 29 11.05 7.32 -25.27
C PHE A 29 12.33 7.72 -24.54
N LEU A 30 13.09 6.73 -24.05
CA LEU A 30 14.26 6.99 -23.21
C LEU A 30 15.33 7.79 -23.97
N SER A 31 15.56 7.44 -25.24
CA SER A 31 16.50 8.15 -26.10
C SER A 31 16.08 9.61 -26.28
N TYR A 32 14.79 9.86 -26.55
CA TYR A 32 14.27 11.21 -26.73
C TYR A 32 14.45 12.08 -25.48
N VAL A 33 14.02 11.60 -24.31
CA VAL A 33 14.11 12.41 -23.08
C VAL A 33 15.54 12.61 -22.61
N CYS A 34 16.43 11.63 -22.80
CA CYS A 34 17.85 11.79 -22.50
C CYS A 34 18.53 12.76 -23.46
N GLU A 35 18.20 12.76 -24.76
CA GLU A 35 18.78 13.74 -25.69
C GLU A 35 18.32 15.17 -25.42
N LYS A 36 17.02 15.38 -25.12
CA LYS A 36 16.52 16.67 -24.67
C LYS A 36 17.24 17.14 -23.40
N HIS A 37 17.52 16.23 -22.47
CA HIS A 37 18.30 16.53 -21.26
C HIS A 37 19.75 16.93 -21.60
N PHE A 38 20.43 16.21 -22.50
CA PHE A 38 21.82 16.52 -22.89
C PHE A 38 21.95 17.85 -23.64
N ARG A 39 20.88 18.32 -24.30
CA ARG A 39 20.83 19.65 -24.94
C ARG A 39 20.45 20.78 -23.99
N GLY A 40 20.11 20.48 -22.73
CA GLY A 40 19.64 21.47 -21.76
C GLY A 40 18.18 21.90 -21.94
N GLU A 41 17.41 21.21 -22.79
CA GLU A 41 16.01 21.51 -23.13
C GLU A 41 15.02 20.79 -22.18
N THR A 42 15.35 20.69 -20.89
CA THR A 42 14.57 19.87 -19.94
C THR A 42 13.15 20.39 -19.67
N ASP A 43 12.94 21.69 -19.83
CA ASP A 43 11.65 22.38 -19.71
C ASP A 43 10.64 21.99 -20.81
N GLN A 44 11.14 21.49 -21.95
CA GLN A 44 10.34 21.01 -23.07
C GLN A 44 9.92 19.54 -22.93
N ILE A 45 10.46 18.81 -21.94
CA ILE A 45 10.14 17.40 -21.68
C ILE A 45 8.79 17.28 -20.97
N LYS A 46 7.71 17.55 -21.70
CA LYS A 46 6.31 17.50 -21.26
C LYS A 46 5.56 16.36 -21.93
N GLU A 47 4.44 15.94 -21.34
CA GLU A 47 3.63 14.83 -21.85
C GLU A 47 3.21 15.02 -23.30
N TYR A 48 2.71 16.21 -23.62
CA TYR A 48 2.30 16.59 -24.98
C TYR A 48 3.47 16.52 -25.97
N THR A 49 4.61 17.13 -25.64
CA THR A 49 5.78 17.16 -26.52
C THR A 49 6.36 15.77 -26.78
N ILE A 50 6.39 14.89 -25.77
CA ILE A 50 6.83 13.50 -25.93
C ILE A 50 5.87 12.75 -26.86
N ALA A 51 4.55 12.96 -26.72
CA ALA A 51 3.57 12.30 -27.59
C ALA A 51 3.76 12.68 -29.06
N LEU A 52 3.95 13.97 -29.36
CA LEU A 52 4.17 14.44 -30.72
C LEU A 52 5.53 14.01 -31.27
N GLU A 53 6.62 14.39 -30.57
CA GLU A 53 7.98 14.28 -31.11
C GLU A 53 8.57 12.87 -30.98
N ALA A 54 8.25 12.12 -29.92
CA ALA A 54 8.79 10.78 -29.71
C ALA A 54 7.84 9.67 -30.19
N PHE A 55 6.52 9.87 -30.03
CA PHE A 55 5.52 8.85 -30.39
C PHE A 55 4.79 9.13 -31.71
N GLY A 56 5.08 10.25 -32.38
CA GLY A 56 4.49 10.59 -33.68
C GLY A 56 2.98 10.81 -33.61
N ARG A 57 2.46 11.25 -32.45
CA ARG A 57 1.03 11.59 -32.31
C ARG A 57 0.72 12.90 -33.04
N PRO A 58 -0.51 13.07 -33.57
CA PRO A 58 -0.93 14.33 -34.19
C PRO A 58 -1.00 15.46 -33.15
N ASP A 59 -0.96 16.70 -33.63
CA ASP A 59 -1.09 17.93 -32.82
C ASP A 59 -2.40 18.03 -32.04
N THR A 60 -3.45 17.32 -32.49
CA THR A 60 -4.73 17.13 -31.79
C THR A 60 -4.66 16.21 -30.57
N PHE A 61 -3.47 15.72 -30.19
CA PHE A 61 -3.29 14.84 -29.03
C PHE A 61 -3.69 15.52 -27.72
N GLU A 62 -4.58 14.88 -26.97
CA GLU A 62 -5.01 15.34 -25.65
C GLU A 62 -4.48 14.43 -24.53
N PRO A 63 -3.50 14.88 -23.70
CA PRO A 63 -2.91 14.07 -22.63
C PRO A 63 -3.91 13.51 -21.62
N LYS A 64 -5.04 14.20 -21.41
CA LYS A 64 -6.10 13.75 -20.48
C LYS A 64 -6.87 12.53 -21.01
N ARG A 65 -6.98 12.38 -22.33
CA ARG A 65 -7.79 11.34 -22.98
C ARG A 65 -6.97 10.14 -23.45
N ASP A 66 -5.73 10.37 -23.89
CA ASP A 66 -4.80 9.30 -24.26
C ASP A 66 -3.60 9.27 -23.28
N PRO A 67 -3.55 8.28 -22.37
CA PRO A 67 -2.51 8.19 -21.36
C PRO A 67 -1.22 7.54 -21.87
N ILE A 68 -1.02 7.35 -23.18
CA ILE A 68 0.11 6.59 -23.76
C ILE A 68 1.48 6.99 -23.17
N VAL A 69 1.77 8.29 -23.03
CA VAL A 69 3.04 8.78 -22.47
C VAL A 69 3.17 8.46 -20.98
N ARG A 70 2.08 8.55 -20.20
CA ARG A 70 2.06 8.17 -18.77
C ARG A 70 2.26 6.67 -18.58
N VAL A 71 1.62 5.86 -19.42
CA VAL A 71 1.72 4.39 -19.42
C VAL A 71 3.14 3.96 -19.76
N ASP A 72 3.72 4.49 -20.84
CA ASP A 72 5.07 4.10 -21.27
C ASP A 72 6.17 4.67 -20.37
N ALA A 73 5.99 5.86 -19.78
CA ALA A 73 6.88 6.35 -18.74
C ALA A 73 6.89 5.42 -17.51
N ASN A 74 5.75 4.86 -17.11
CA ASN A 74 5.70 3.88 -16.03
C ASN A 74 6.41 2.57 -16.41
N ARG A 75 6.17 2.05 -17.62
CA ARG A 75 6.87 0.86 -18.14
C ARG A 75 8.38 1.09 -18.20
N LEU A 76 8.83 2.25 -18.66
CA LEU A 76 10.24 2.62 -18.72
C LEU A 76 10.88 2.63 -17.32
N ARG A 77 10.23 3.27 -16.33
CA ARG A 77 10.70 3.26 -14.93
C ARG A 77 10.88 1.84 -14.39
N LEU A 78 9.92 0.95 -14.65
CA LEU A 78 9.99 -0.45 -14.21
C LEU A 78 11.12 -1.22 -14.90
N ARG A 79 11.38 -0.96 -16.19
CA ARG A 79 12.47 -1.61 -16.93
C ARG A 79 13.84 -1.11 -16.50
N LEU A 80 14.00 0.18 -16.26
CA LEU A 80 15.21 0.76 -15.67
C LEU A 80 15.48 0.13 -14.29
N LEU A 81 14.45 0.01 -13.43
CA LEU A 81 14.60 -0.64 -12.13
C LEU A 81 15.02 -2.11 -12.25
N LYS A 82 14.43 -2.87 -13.20
CA LYS A 82 14.82 -4.26 -13.46
C LYS A 82 16.26 -4.36 -13.98
N TYR A 83 16.66 -3.49 -14.89
CA TYR A 83 18.04 -3.42 -15.40
C TYR A 83 19.03 -3.17 -14.27
N TYR A 84 18.82 -2.13 -13.45
CA TYR A 84 19.73 -1.75 -12.35
C TYR A 84 19.67 -2.67 -11.12
N ARG A 85 18.70 -3.59 -11.04
CA ARG A 85 18.72 -4.70 -10.07
C ARG A 85 19.55 -5.89 -10.55
N ASN A 86 19.80 -5.99 -11.85
CA ASN A 86 20.43 -7.14 -12.48
C ASN A 86 21.71 -6.69 -13.22
N GLU A 87 21.67 -6.61 -14.55
CA GLU A 87 22.82 -6.32 -15.42
C GLU A 87 23.53 -5.00 -15.01
N GLY A 88 22.76 -3.95 -14.73
CA GLY A 88 23.28 -2.64 -14.34
C GLY A 88 23.59 -2.49 -12.85
N ARG A 89 23.54 -3.56 -12.04
CA ARG A 89 23.62 -3.46 -10.57
C ARG A 89 24.83 -2.67 -10.09
N ASN A 90 25.97 -2.92 -10.72
CA ASN A 90 27.27 -2.37 -10.36
C ASN A 90 27.68 -1.20 -11.27
N HIS A 91 26.76 -0.60 -12.03
CA HIS A 91 27.08 0.56 -12.84
C HIS A 91 27.32 1.79 -11.96
N ALA A 92 28.33 2.59 -12.30
CA ALA A 92 28.71 3.79 -11.57
C ALA A 92 27.71 4.94 -11.77
N ILE A 93 26.94 4.92 -12.85
CA ILE A 93 25.86 5.88 -13.11
C ILE A 93 24.56 5.10 -13.27
N LYS A 94 23.47 5.60 -12.69
CA LYS A 94 22.13 5.04 -12.85
C LYS A 94 21.16 6.07 -13.38
N ILE A 95 20.37 5.67 -14.38
CA ILE A 95 19.30 6.48 -14.97
C ILE A 95 17.97 6.11 -14.33
N TRP A 96 17.24 7.11 -13.84
CA TRP A 96 15.85 6.93 -13.43
C TRP A 96 14.98 8.11 -13.82
N LEU A 97 13.67 7.87 -13.95
CA LEU A 97 12.68 8.90 -14.25
C LEU A 97 11.78 9.09 -13.01
N PRO A 98 11.73 10.27 -12.39
CA PRO A 98 10.89 10.51 -11.22
C PRO A 98 9.40 10.29 -11.50
N LYS A 99 8.64 9.88 -10.48
CA LYS A 99 7.17 9.76 -10.61
C LYS A 99 6.57 11.15 -10.85
N GLY A 100 5.62 11.24 -11.80
CA GLY A 100 4.99 12.52 -12.17
C GLY A 100 5.86 13.44 -13.03
N GLN A 101 7.10 13.06 -13.34
CA GLN A 101 8.00 13.84 -14.20
C GLN A 101 8.58 12.97 -15.32
N TYR A 102 8.95 13.61 -16.43
CA TYR A 102 9.53 12.92 -17.58
C TYR A 102 11.02 13.23 -17.81
N VAL A 103 11.57 14.19 -17.05
CA VAL A 103 12.99 14.53 -17.09
C VAL A 103 13.82 13.39 -16.48
N PRO A 104 14.79 12.82 -17.20
CA PRO A 104 15.64 11.76 -16.66
C PRO A 104 16.65 12.33 -15.65
N VAL A 105 16.94 11.56 -14.61
CA VAL A 105 17.94 11.87 -13.59
C VAL A 105 19.08 10.87 -13.70
N PHE A 106 20.32 11.38 -13.65
CA PHE A 106 21.55 10.60 -13.66
C PHE A 106 22.24 10.71 -12.31
N GLU A 107 22.33 9.59 -11.59
CA GLU A 107 22.90 9.52 -10.24
C GLU A 107 24.22 8.77 -10.24
N LEU A 108 25.25 9.31 -9.57
CA LEU A 108 26.53 8.64 -9.34
C LEU A 108 26.41 7.71 -8.13
N CYS A 109 26.77 6.43 -8.30
CA CYS A 109 26.80 5.43 -7.25
C CYS A 109 28.25 5.11 -6.87
N ASP A 110 28.66 5.42 -5.64
CA ASP A 110 30.01 5.11 -5.14
C ASP A 110 30.23 3.59 -5.03
N GLN A 111 31.27 3.10 -5.69
CA GLN A 111 31.71 1.70 -5.67
C GLN A 111 32.60 1.47 -4.44
N ALA A 112 32.03 1.52 -3.23
CA ALA A 112 32.76 1.19 -2.01
C ALA A 112 31.85 0.63 -0.91
N GLN A 113 31.33 -0.58 -1.09
CA GLN A 113 31.03 -1.51 0.01
C GLN A 113 30.82 -2.92 -0.54
N GLY A 114 31.93 -3.66 -0.61
CA GLY A 114 31.89 -5.11 -0.69
C GLY A 114 31.54 -5.71 0.67
N ASP A 115 30.70 -6.74 0.63
CA ASP A 115 30.53 -7.79 1.64
C ASP A 115 30.02 -7.38 3.04
N ASN A 116 28.68 -7.32 3.17
CA ASN A 116 27.98 -7.82 4.35
C ASN A 116 26.50 -8.07 3.97
N GLY A 117 26.02 -9.29 4.24
CA GLY A 117 24.62 -9.65 4.04
C GLY A 117 23.69 -8.87 4.96
N GLY A 118 22.59 -8.34 4.40
CA GLY A 118 21.45 -7.81 5.15
C GLY A 118 20.97 -6.41 4.73
N ALA A 119 19.66 -6.31 4.51
CA ALA A 119 18.79 -5.13 4.35
C ALA A 119 18.64 -4.46 2.96
N PRO A 120 17.39 -4.22 2.49
CA PRO A 120 17.10 -3.50 1.25
C PRO A 120 17.20 -1.97 1.41
N LEU A 121 17.82 -1.33 0.42
CA LEU A 121 17.99 0.12 0.30
C LEU A 121 16.63 0.86 0.46
N ALA A 122 16.54 1.66 1.52
CA ALA A 122 15.51 2.66 1.74
C ALA A 122 15.66 3.78 0.70
N ILE A 123 14.55 4.11 0.02
CA ILE A 123 14.47 5.25 -0.89
C ILE A 123 14.31 6.49 -0.02
N ALA A 124 15.37 7.28 0.11
CA ALA A 124 15.31 8.61 0.69
C ALA A 124 14.85 9.61 -0.39
N ASP A 125 13.69 10.23 -0.16
CA ASP A 125 13.27 11.47 -0.81
C ASP A 125 14.30 12.57 -0.50
N ARG A 126 15.07 13.00 -1.50
CA ARG A 126 15.74 14.31 -1.47
C ARG A 126 15.03 15.25 -2.41
N ALA A 127 14.27 16.17 -1.81
CA ALA A 127 13.69 17.32 -2.47
C ALA A 127 14.80 18.20 -3.08
N VAL A 128 14.68 18.50 -4.36
CA VAL A 128 15.43 19.55 -5.04
C VAL A 128 14.68 20.86 -4.80
N THR A 129 15.30 21.80 -4.09
CA THR A 129 14.83 23.18 -3.95
C THR A 129 15.12 23.96 -5.25
N PRO A 130 14.22 24.81 -5.75
CA PRO A 130 14.56 25.71 -6.85
C PRO A 130 15.36 26.91 -6.34
N ALA A 131 16.43 27.24 -7.06
CA ALA A 131 17.20 28.46 -6.87
C ALA A 131 16.47 29.66 -7.50
N SER A 132 16.33 30.74 -6.73
CA SER A 132 15.98 32.08 -7.22
C SER A 132 17.24 32.96 -7.26
N ALA A 133 17.34 33.78 -8.30
CA ALA A 133 18.53 34.48 -8.78
C ALA A 133 18.88 35.80 -8.04
N SER A 134 20.20 36.10 -8.01
CA SER A 134 20.92 37.40 -8.13
C SER A 134 20.57 38.59 -7.19
N SER A 135 21.44 39.45 -6.64
CA SER A 135 22.90 39.77 -6.55
C SER A 135 23.00 41.04 -5.63
N PRO A 136 24.10 41.83 -5.53
CA PRO A 136 25.45 41.61 -4.95
C PRO A 136 25.88 42.70 -3.90
N SER A 137 26.96 42.47 -3.12
CA SER A 137 28.10 43.41 -2.84
C SER A 137 28.98 43.04 -1.60
N GLN A 138 30.30 43.26 -1.76
CA GLN A 138 31.52 42.99 -0.93
C GLN A 138 31.72 43.94 0.30
N PRO A 139 32.88 43.98 1.04
CA PRO A 139 33.77 42.95 1.66
C PRO A 139 34.19 43.26 3.15
N ALA A 140 35.08 42.43 3.73
CA ALA A 140 35.61 42.38 5.13
C ALA A 140 36.45 43.59 5.65
N PRO A 141 36.88 43.67 6.96
CA PRO A 141 38.16 43.07 7.46
C PRO A 141 38.19 42.59 8.97
N VAL A 142 38.94 41.53 9.38
CA VAL A 142 40.33 41.34 9.95
C VAL A 142 40.53 41.59 11.50
N HIS A 143 41.38 40.73 12.14
CA HIS A 143 42.09 40.76 13.46
C HIS A 143 41.31 40.23 14.70
N GLU A 144 41.83 39.46 15.67
CA GLU A 144 43.20 39.10 16.10
C GLU A 144 43.16 37.91 17.12
N SER A 145 44.28 37.19 17.31
CA SER A 145 44.57 36.20 18.38
C SER A 145 45.87 36.63 19.08
N PRO A 146 46.18 36.28 20.36
CA PRO A 146 46.97 35.05 20.62
C PRO A 146 46.86 34.42 22.03
N GLY A 147 47.41 33.20 22.19
CA GLY A 147 47.83 32.66 23.50
C GLY A 147 48.14 31.16 23.53
N HIS A 148 49.39 30.79 23.27
CA HIS A 148 49.96 29.42 23.39
C HIS A 148 50.99 29.40 24.56
N PRO A 149 51.38 28.23 25.11
CA PRO A 149 52.57 27.54 24.59
C PRO A 149 52.59 25.99 24.63
N ARG A 150 53.47 25.45 23.78
CA ARG A 150 53.95 24.07 23.50
C ARG A 150 55.13 23.68 24.47
N PRO A 151 55.98 22.60 24.33
CA PRO A 151 56.32 21.83 23.10
C PRO A 151 56.94 20.37 23.15
N ILE A 152 57.19 19.83 21.92
CA ILE A 152 58.17 18.81 21.40
C ILE A 152 57.91 17.30 21.72
N ALA A 153 57.56 16.37 20.79
CA ALA A 153 58.20 15.76 19.59
C ALA A 153 59.36 14.75 19.91
N PRO A 154 59.82 13.79 19.03
CA PRO A 154 59.44 13.56 17.62
C PRO A 154 59.54 12.08 17.05
N LEU A 155 59.39 11.97 15.71
CA LEU A 155 60.04 11.06 14.71
C LEU A 155 59.46 9.68 14.28
N ASN A 156 59.02 9.66 13.01
CA ASN A 156 59.42 8.81 11.87
C ASN A 156 59.78 7.33 12.03
N GLY A 157 59.26 6.52 11.09
CA GLY A 157 60.08 5.51 10.40
C GLY A 157 59.43 4.15 10.12
N ASN A 158 59.12 3.92 8.84
CA ASN A 158 59.23 2.65 8.08
C ASN A 158 58.68 1.30 8.61
N ARG A 159 57.86 0.68 7.74
CA ARG A 159 57.61 -0.78 7.64
C ARG A 159 58.94 -1.56 7.47
N PRO A 160 58.96 -2.86 7.80
CA PRO A 160 58.80 -3.84 6.71
C PRO A 160 58.04 -5.13 7.07
N ASN A 161 57.66 -5.83 5.98
CA ASN A 161 57.16 -7.20 5.89
C ASN A 161 58.05 -8.24 6.60
N SER A 162 57.45 -9.33 7.08
CA SER A 162 57.92 -10.69 6.77
C SER A 162 56.91 -11.75 7.21
N ARG A 163 56.63 -12.68 6.29
CA ARG A 163 55.90 -13.94 6.51
C ARG A 163 56.73 -14.91 7.36
N ARG A 164 56.06 -15.75 8.15
CA ARG A 164 56.06 -17.23 8.11
C ARG A 164 55.84 -17.85 9.50
N GLY A 165 55.11 -18.95 9.52
CA GLY A 165 55.33 -20.06 10.46
C GLY A 165 54.15 -20.39 11.37
N ILE A 166 53.43 -21.47 11.04
CA ILE A 166 52.63 -22.26 11.99
C ILE A 166 53.58 -23.28 12.64
N PRO A 167 53.45 -23.56 13.94
CA PRO A 167 53.04 -24.91 14.36
C PRO A 167 52.02 -24.89 15.53
N ALA A 168 51.12 -25.89 15.55
CA ALA A 168 50.35 -26.29 16.74
C ALA A 168 51.32 -26.94 17.77
N PRO A 169 51.00 -27.05 19.10
CA PRO A 169 49.99 -28.00 19.58
C PRO A 169 49.30 -27.66 20.94
N VAL A 170 48.45 -28.61 21.38
CA VAL A 170 48.01 -28.93 22.76
C VAL A 170 46.79 -28.16 23.31
N TYR A 171 45.61 -28.77 23.12
CA TYR A 171 44.48 -28.63 24.04
C TYR A 171 44.58 -29.69 25.13
N SER A 172 44.61 -29.28 26.39
CA SER A 172 44.46 -30.18 27.53
C SER A 172 43.75 -29.47 28.68
N LEU A 173 42.67 -30.11 29.14
CA LEU A 173 41.86 -29.81 30.34
C LEU A 173 40.98 -28.55 30.33
N ALA A 174 39.94 -28.56 29.49
CA ALA A 174 38.70 -27.81 29.76
C ALA A 174 37.44 -28.46 29.13
N GLY A 175 37.61 -29.34 28.13
CA GLY A 175 36.51 -30.02 27.44
C GLY A 175 35.90 -31.24 28.14
N LEU A 176 36.45 -31.69 29.29
CA LEU A 176 36.01 -32.91 29.99
C LEU A 176 35.10 -32.63 31.21
N MET A 177 34.64 -31.38 31.38
CA MET A 177 33.80 -30.93 32.50
C MET A 177 32.43 -30.38 32.05
N VAL A 178 32.01 -30.73 30.82
CA VAL A 178 30.64 -30.46 30.34
C VAL A 178 29.95 -31.75 29.85
N LEU A 179 30.73 -32.79 29.52
CA LEU A 179 30.19 -34.06 29.03
C LEU A 179 29.76 -35.05 30.14
N ILE A 180 30.08 -34.76 31.41
CA ILE A 180 29.69 -35.60 32.57
C ILE A 180 28.41 -35.07 33.24
N LEU A 181 27.97 -33.84 32.94
CA LEU A 181 26.67 -33.33 33.40
C LEU A 181 25.49 -33.73 32.50
N SER A 182 25.75 -34.33 31.33
CA SER A 182 24.72 -34.68 30.34
C SER A 182 24.24 -36.14 30.39
N LEU A 183 24.66 -36.97 31.37
CA LEU A 183 24.40 -38.42 31.34
C LEU A 183 23.90 -39.07 32.65
N SER A 184 23.45 -38.30 33.64
CA SER A 184 22.98 -38.88 34.92
C SER A 184 21.66 -38.32 35.46
N VAL A 185 20.69 -38.00 34.59
CA VAL A 185 19.27 -37.92 34.98
C VAL A 185 18.42 -38.67 33.96
N LEU A 186 18.73 -39.96 33.80
CA LEU A 186 17.85 -40.94 33.18
C LEU A 186 17.84 -42.16 34.08
N SER A 187 16.89 -42.21 35.03
CA SER A 187 16.20 -43.40 35.58
C SER A 187 15.76 -43.23 37.03
N VAL A 188 14.62 -42.58 37.26
CA VAL A 188 13.69 -43.00 38.32
C VAL A 188 12.27 -42.90 37.77
N ARG A 189 11.68 -44.07 37.54
CA ARG A 189 10.24 -44.27 37.32
C ARG A 189 9.52 -44.06 38.65
N TRP A 190 8.53 -43.19 38.68
CA TRP A 190 7.38 -43.33 39.58
C TRP A 190 6.09 -43.19 38.79
N SER A 191 5.25 -44.20 38.94
CA SER A 191 3.95 -44.38 38.31
C SER A 191 2.92 -43.47 38.99
N GLY A 192 2.47 -42.43 38.28
CA GLY A 192 1.28 -41.64 38.61
C GLY A 192 0.20 -41.85 37.54
N PRO A 193 -1.11 -41.76 37.88
CA PRO A 193 -2.19 -42.01 36.92
C PRO A 193 -2.18 -40.95 35.81
N PRO A 194 -2.73 -41.25 34.62
CA PRO A 194 -2.70 -40.31 33.50
C PRO A 194 -3.62 -39.12 33.79
N SER A 195 -3.04 -38.01 34.18
CA SER A 195 -3.69 -36.70 34.11
C SER A 195 -3.85 -36.37 32.63
N SER A 196 -5.06 -36.53 32.11
CA SER A 196 -5.45 -35.98 30.82
C SER A 196 -5.31 -34.45 30.91
N GLN A 197 -4.15 -33.92 30.51
CA GLN A 197 -4.08 -32.54 30.06
C GLN A 197 -4.74 -32.52 28.70
N ALA A 198 -6.06 -32.31 28.72
CA ALA A 198 -6.76 -31.77 27.57
C ALA A 198 -5.94 -30.57 27.06
N ASP A 199 -5.71 -30.52 25.75
CA ASP A 199 -5.35 -29.27 25.07
C ASP A 199 -6.18 -28.15 25.69
N PRO A 200 -5.59 -26.97 25.97
CA PRO A 200 -6.40 -25.85 26.41
C PRO A 200 -7.52 -25.69 25.39
N SER A 201 -8.76 -25.96 25.83
CA SER A 201 -9.94 -25.77 25.01
C SER A 201 -9.78 -24.43 24.32
N PRO A 202 -9.94 -24.33 22.98
CA PRO A 202 -9.95 -23.03 22.34
C PRO A 202 -10.95 -22.19 23.12
N LEU A 203 -10.47 -21.07 23.68
CA LEU A 203 -11.33 -20.11 24.36
C LEU A 203 -12.56 -19.92 23.45
N PRO A 204 -13.79 -20.03 23.98
CA PRO A 204 -14.97 -19.80 23.16
C PRO A 204 -14.76 -18.44 22.51
N VAL A 205 -14.73 -18.46 21.18
CA VAL A 205 -14.65 -17.25 20.38
C VAL A 205 -15.82 -16.41 20.85
N SER A 206 -15.56 -15.30 21.54
CA SER A 206 -16.62 -14.34 21.81
C SER A 206 -17.08 -13.85 20.45
N SER A 207 -18.21 -14.39 20.00
CA SER A 207 -19.01 -13.76 18.98
C SER A 207 -19.24 -12.32 19.41
N VAL A 208 -18.92 -11.38 18.52
CA VAL A 208 -19.36 -10.00 18.67
C VAL A 208 -20.88 -10.06 18.95
N PRO A 209 -21.41 -9.38 19.98
CA PRO A 209 -22.85 -9.31 20.16
C PRO A 209 -23.42 -8.50 19.01
N GLY A 210 -24.08 -9.15 18.05
CA GLY A 210 -24.72 -8.47 16.93
C GLY A 210 -25.02 -9.42 15.77
N LEU A 211 -26.30 -9.79 15.66
CA LEU A 211 -26.97 -10.62 14.65
C LEU A 211 -26.65 -12.13 14.70
N PRO A 212 -27.69 -13.01 14.72
CA PRO A 212 -27.50 -14.43 14.43
C PRO A 212 -27.14 -14.59 12.95
N GLY A 213 -26.16 -15.43 12.64
CA GLY A 213 -25.78 -15.76 11.26
C GLY A 213 -24.35 -16.26 11.16
N GLU A 214 -24.10 -17.12 10.19
CA GLU A 214 -22.78 -17.72 9.94
C GLU A 214 -21.88 -16.73 9.19
N GLU A 215 -20.72 -16.37 9.76
CA GLU A 215 -19.68 -15.62 9.04
C GLU A 215 -18.74 -16.60 8.32
N VAL A 216 -18.68 -16.53 6.99
CA VAL A 216 -17.82 -17.40 6.17
C VAL A 216 -16.72 -16.57 5.51
N ARG A 217 -15.46 -16.96 5.74
CA ARG A 217 -14.27 -16.34 5.12
C ARG A 217 -13.43 -17.39 4.42
N ILE A 218 -13.11 -17.15 3.15
CA ILE A 218 -12.39 -18.07 2.27
C ILE A 218 -11.24 -17.32 1.60
N LEU A 219 -10.01 -17.82 1.77
CA LEU A 219 -8.85 -17.39 0.99
C LEU A 219 -8.75 -18.27 -0.26
N CYS A 220 -9.15 -17.73 -1.40
CA CYS A 220 -9.11 -18.45 -2.67
C CYS A 220 -7.66 -18.82 -3.03
N GLY A 221 -7.47 -20.00 -3.59
CA GLY A 221 -6.18 -20.58 -3.94
C GLY A 221 -5.25 -20.95 -2.78
N ASN A 222 -5.64 -20.69 -1.53
CA ASN A 222 -4.80 -20.93 -0.36
C ASN A 222 -5.06 -22.31 0.25
N SER A 223 -4.01 -23.10 0.47
CA SER A 223 -4.13 -24.44 1.07
C SER A 223 -4.06 -24.45 2.60
N ALA A 224 -3.78 -23.32 3.24
CA ALA A 224 -3.73 -23.23 4.70
C ALA A 224 -5.14 -23.44 5.28
N SER A 225 -5.29 -24.37 6.23
CA SER A 225 -6.59 -24.64 6.86
C SER A 225 -7.13 -23.43 7.63
N ARG A 226 -6.23 -22.56 8.10
CA ARG A 226 -6.57 -21.38 8.90
C ARG A 226 -5.53 -20.27 8.72
N TYR A 227 -6.01 -19.06 8.56
CA TYR A 227 -5.24 -17.82 8.60
C TYR A 227 -5.93 -16.83 9.54
N ILE A 228 -5.16 -16.08 10.33
CA ILE A 228 -5.67 -15.01 11.20
C ILE A 228 -5.14 -13.70 10.65
N ASP A 229 -6.04 -12.81 10.26
CA ASP A 229 -5.66 -11.51 9.72
C ASP A 229 -5.16 -10.55 10.81
N GLN A 230 -4.61 -9.41 10.40
CA GLN A 230 -4.06 -8.39 11.31
C GLN A 230 -5.07 -7.86 12.34
N VAL A 231 -6.37 -8.08 12.11
CA VAL A 231 -7.47 -7.62 12.98
C VAL A 231 -8.13 -8.78 13.75
N GLY A 232 -7.53 -9.98 13.71
CA GLY A 232 -7.95 -11.14 14.49
C GLY A 232 -9.08 -11.97 13.87
N ARG A 233 -9.54 -11.66 12.65
CA ARG A 233 -10.56 -12.46 11.98
C ARG A 233 -9.92 -13.73 11.43
N ILE A 234 -10.71 -14.80 11.46
CA ILE A 234 -10.27 -16.11 11.01
C ILE A 234 -10.74 -16.31 9.57
N TRP A 235 -9.80 -16.62 8.70
CA TRP A 235 -10.02 -17.02 7.33
C TRP A 235 -9.69 -18.50 7.18
N GLY A 236 -10.56 -19.26 6.52
CA GLY A 236 -10.23 -20.63 6.14
C GLY A 236 -9.62 -20.66 4.74
N GLY A 237 -8.87 -21.72 4.44
CA GLY A 237 -8.34 -21.98 3.10
C GLY A 237 -9.43 -22.23 2.06
N ASP A 238 -8.97 -22.39 0.83
CA ASP A 238 -9.80 -22.56 -0.34
C ASP A 238 -10.63 -23.84 -0.26
N ARG A 239 -11.94 -23.70 -0.41
CA ARG A 239 -12.93 -24.78 -0.25
C ARG A 239 -14.20 -24.43 -1.03
N PHE A 240 -15.05 -25.44 -1.22
CA PHE A 240 -16.32 -25.32 -1.96
C PHE A 240 -16.18 -24.95 -3.44
N PHE A 241 -14.98 -25.04 -4.02
CA PHE A 241 -14.75 -24.68 -5.42
C PHE A 241 -14.87 -25.87 -6.37
N ALA A 242 -15.21 -25.60 -7.62
CA ALA A 242 -15.02 -26.51 -8.74
C ALA A 242 -14.32 -25.79 -9.91
N GLY A 243 -13.34 -26.44 -10.53
CA GLY A 243 -12.56 -25.86 -11.62
C GLY A 243 -11.54 -24.80 -11.18
N GLY A 244 -10.88 -24.18 -12.15
CA GLY A 244 -9.79 -23.21 -11.95
C GLY A 244 -8.52 -23.80 -11.33
N ARG A 245 -7.47 -22.98 -11.25
CA ARG A 245 -6.19 -23.31 -10.62
C ARG A 245 -5.83 -22.26 -9.57
N PRO A 246 -5.16 -22.64 -8.47
CA PRO A 246 -4.62 -21.67 -7.53
C PRO A 246 -3.46 -20.90 -8.17
N PHE A 247 -3.31 -19.63 -7.79
CA PHE A 247 -2.13 -18.82 -8.08
C PHE A 247 -1.65 -18.10 -6.81
N SER A 248 -0.40 -17.68 -6.83
CA SER A 248 0.17 -16.81 -5.80
C SER A 248 1.08 -15.74 -6.40
N THR A 249 1.24 -14.64 -5.67
CA THR A 249 2.11 -13.52 -6.05
C THR A 249 2.84 -12.98 -4.84
N THR A 250 4.06 -12.50 -5.06
CA THR A 250 4.85 -11.74 -4.06
C THR A 250 4.84 -10.24 -4.33
N VAL A 251 4.13 -9.83 -5.38
CA VAL A 251 4.05 -8.43 -5.79
C VAL A 251 3.21 -7.65 -4.77
N PRO A 252 3.69 -6.49 -4.27
CA PRO A 252 2.91 -5.65 -3.38
C PRO A 252 1.62 -5.16 -4.06
N ILE A 253 0.51 -5.27 -3.32
CA ILE A 253 -0.80 -4.75 -3.71
C ILE A 253 -1.05 -3.46 -2.92
N SER A 254 -1.48 -2.41 -3.61
CA SER A 254 -1.84 -1.12 -3.01
C SER A 254 -3.21 -1.23 -2.33
N ARG A 255 -3.46 -0.48 -1.25
CA ARG A 255 -4.71 -0.55 -0.45
C ARG A 255 -4.99 -1.95 0.13
N ALA A 256 -3.93 -2.71 0.36
CA ALA A 256 -3.96 -4.06 0.91
C ALA A 256 -3.16 -4.09 2.22
N GLU A 257 -3.79 -3.65 3.31
CA GLU A 257 -3.12 -3.52 4.61
C GLU A 257 -2.68 -4.88 5.18
N ASP A 258 -3.47 -5.92 4.89
CA ASP A 258 -3.10 -7.31 5.09
C ASP A 258 -2.79 -7.99 3.75
N PRO A 259 -1.51 -8.07 3.33
CA PRO A 259 -1.15 -8.60 2.02
C PRO A 259 -1.56 -10.06 1.81
N ALA A 260 -1.69 -10.87 2.87
CA ALA A 260 -1.96 -12.30 2.74
C ALA A 260 -3.32 -12.58 2.09
N ILE A 261 -4.30 -11.68 2.29
CA ILE A 261 -5.64 -11.76 1.70
C ILE A 261 -5.60 -11.57 0.17
N TRP A 262 -4.56 -10.89 -0.35
CA TRP A 262 -4.48 -10.47 -1.75
C TRP A 262 -3.40 -11.21 -2.55
N GLN A 263 -2.54 -11.97 -1.87
CA GLN A 263 -1.39 -12.62 -2.48
C GLN A 263 -1.68 -14.01 -3.04
N THR A 264 -2.81 -14.62 -2.68
CA THR A 264 -3.30 -15.87 -3.28
C THR A 264 -4.63 -15.66 -3.97
N GLY A 265 -4.98 -16.53 -4.91
CA GLY A 265 -6.29 -16.53 -5.52
C GLY A 265 -6.52 -17.75 -6.40
N ARG A 266 -7.73 -17.87 -6.94
CA ARG A 266 -8.09 -18.84 -7.96
C ARG A 266 -8.22 -18.15 -9.30
N GLU A 267 -7.71 -18.76 -10.36
CA GLU A 267 -7.82 -18.27 -11.73
C GLU A 267 -8.32 -19.35 -12.71
N GLY A 268 -8.91 -18.93 -13.83
CA GLY A 268 -9.43 -19.82 -14.87
C GLY A 268 -10.94 -19.96 -14.81
N ASP A 269 -11.52 -21.00 -15.40
CA ASP A 269 -12.97 -21.19 -15.34
C ASP A 269 -13.37 -21.95 -14.06
N PHE A 270 -14.06 -21.30 -13.12
CA PHE A 270 -14.40 -21.90 -11.81
C PHE A 270 -15.72 -21.42 -11.19
N SER A 271 -16.22 -22.19 -10.22
CA SER A 271 -17.34 -21.86 -9.35
C SER A 271 -16.98 -22.06 -7.87
N TYR A 272 -17.81 -21.47 -7.00
CA TYR A 272 -17.92 -21.79 -5.58
C TYR A 272 -19.38 -22.11 -5.24
N ASP A 273 -19.61 -23.22 -4.54
CA ASP A 273 -20.92 -23.68 -4.08
C ASP A 273 -20.92 -23.73 -2.54
N ILE A 274 -21.18 -22.58 -1.92
CA ILE A 274 -20.91 -22.37 -0.49
C ILE A 274 -22.18 -22.67 0.31
N PRO A 275 -22.21 -23.73 1.14
CA PRO A 275 -23.36 -24.02 1.98
C PRO A 275 -23.57 -22.91 2.99
N LEU A 276 -24.82 -22.46 3.13
CA LEU A 276 -25.21 -21.38 4.04
C LEU A 276 -26.61 -21.67 4.60
N ASN A 277 -26.86 -21.23 5.83
CA ASN A 277 -28.21 -21.26 6.38
C ASN A 277 -29.13 -20.29 5.61
N PRO A 278 -30.43 -20.56 5.48
CA PRO A 278 -31.37 -19.62 4.85
C PRO A 278 -31.47 -18.31 5.63
N ASP A 279 -30.74 -17.29 5.16
CA ASP A 279 -30.70 -15.94 5.72
C ASP A 279 -30.29 -14.93 4.62
N ILE A 280 -30.34 -13.64 4.95
CA ILE A 280 -29.83 -12.56 4.11
C ILE A 280 -28.37 -12.29 4.49
N TYR A 281 -27.51 -12.20 3.47
CA TYR A 281 -26.09 -12.00 3.63
C TYR A 281 -25.59 -10.75 2.89
N GLU A 282 -24.56 -10.13 3.45
CA GLU A 282 -23.67 -9.23 2.75
C GLU A 282 -22.45 -10.04 2.26
N VAL A 283 -22.21 -10.03 0.95
CA VAL A 283 -21.10 -10.76 0.33
C VAL A 283 -20.07 -9.76 -0.19
N ARG A 284 -18.81 -9.95 0.19
CA ARG A 284 -17.67 -9.17 -0.27
C ARG A 284 -16.71 -10.05 -1.04
N LEU A 285 -16.42 -9.64 -2.27
CA LEU A 285 -15.53 -10.35 -3.19
C LEU A 285 -14.28 -9.53 -3.41
N TYR A 286 -13.12 -10.15 -3.15
CA TYR A 286 -11.83 -9.49 -3.13
C TYR A 286 -11.07 -9.81 -4.42
N PHE A 287 -10.65 -8.77 -5.13
CA PHE A 287 -9.94 -8.86 -6.40
C PHE A 287 -8.68 -7.99 -6.35
N ALA A 288 -7.55 -8.54 -6.80
CA ALA A 288 -6.36 -7.77 -7.07
C ALA A 288 -5.67 -8.38 -8.27
N GLU A 289 -5.67 -7.66 -9.40
CA GLU A 289 -4.93 -8.09 -10.58
C GLU A 289 -3.42 -8.08 -10.28
N PRO A 290 -2.78 -9.25 -10.18
CA PRO A 290 -1.35 -9.30 -10.04
C PRO A 290 -0.79 -9.09 -11.44
N ILE A 291 -0.09 -7.98 -11.70
CA ILE A 291 0.56 -7.80 -13.01
C ILE A 291 1.70 -8.82 -13.12
N LEU A 292 1.40 -10.00 -13.65
CA LEU A 292 2.33 -11.07 -13.93
C LEU A 292 2.62 -11.04 -15.43
N TYR A 293 3.75 -10.43 -15.81
CA TYR A 293 4.29 -10.57 -17.16
C TYR A 293 4.98 -11.95 -17.25
N GLY A 294 4.35 -12.93 -17.91
CA GLY A 294 4.88 -14.27 -18.15
C GLY A 294 5.14 -14.53 -19.64
N ALA A 295 5.95 -15.56 -19.94
CA ALA A 295 6.39 -15.91 -21.30
C ALA A 295 5.26 -16.19 -22.30
N ASP A 296 4.05 -16.46 -21.80
CA ASP A 296 2.87 -16.81 -22.60
C ASP A 296 1.78 -15.73 -22.63
N GLN A 297 1.99 -14.57 -21.99
CA GLN A 297 1.02 -13.47 -21.96
C GLN A 297 1.51 -12.28 -22.79
N THR A 298 1.18 -12.34 -24.08
CA THR A 298 1.50 -11.33 -25.09
C THR A 298 0.62 -10.07 -24.98
N GLU A 299 -0.50 -10.13 -24.24
CA GLU A 299 -1.38 -8.99 -23.99
C GLU A 299 -0.89 -8.20 -22.77
N GLY A 300 -0.33 -7.01 -22.99
CA GLY A 300 0.25 -6.19 -21.93
C GLY A 300 -0.77 -5.82 -20.85
N GLY A 301 -0.59 -6.36 -19.65
CA GLY A 301 -1.46 -6.20 -18.47
C GLY A 301 -1.81 -4.75 -18.10
N GLY A 302 -2.88 -4.27 -18.73
CA GLY A 302 -3.52 -2.98 -18.51
C GLY A 302 -5.04 -3.16 -18.56
N GLU A 303 -5.79 -2.06 -18.53
CA GLU A 303 -7.26 -2.13 -18.67
C GLU A 303 -7.64 -2.89 -19.95
N THR A 304 -8.80 -3.55 -19.90
CA THR A 304 -9.41 -4.35 -20.95
C THR A 304 -8.68 -5.64 -21.32
N THR A 305 -7.62 -6.03 -20.59
CA THR A 305 -6.94 -7.32 -20.84
C THR A 305 -7.64 -8.49 -20.16
N ARG A 306 -8.10 -8.31 -18.91
CA ARG A 306 -8.84 -9.35 -18.17
C ARG A 306 -10.30 -8.93 -17.98
N LEU A 307 -11.12 -9.40 -18.92
CA LEU A 307 -12.58 -9.23 -18.87
C LEU A 307 -13.23 -10.57 -18.60
N PHE A 308 -14.13 -10.60 -17.62
CA PHE A 308 -14.91 -11.77 -17.24
C PHE A 308 -16.25 -11.37 -16.63
N ASP A 309 -17.14 -12.34 -16.51
CA ASP A 309 -18.42 -12.16 -15.82
C ASP A 309 -18.42 -12.90 -14.49
N LEU A 310 -19.15 -12.34 -13.52
CA LEU A 310 -19.52 -12.99 -12.27
C LEU A 310 -21.04 -13.20 -12.25
N PHE A 311 -21.44 -14.42 -11.95
CA PHE A 311 -22.82 -14.78 -11.68
C PHE A 311 -22.98 -15.17 -10.22
N VAL A 312 -24.06 -14.69 -9.59
CA VAL A 312 -24.49 -15.07 -8.24
C VAL A 312 -25.83 -15.77 -8.36
N ASN A 313 -25.94 -17.01 -7.87
CA ASN A 313 -27.14 -17.84 -8.00
C ASN A 313 -27.70 -17.91 -9.43
N GLY A 314 -26.78 -18.00 -10.40
CA GLY A 314 -27.09 -18.03 -11.83
C GLY A 314 -27.44 -16.68 -12.47
N GLN A 315 -27.64 -15.61 -11.69
CA GLN A 315 -27.92 -14.28 -12.20
C GLN A 315 -26.63 -13.52 -12.51
N PRO A 316 -26.51 -12.80 -13.64
CA PRO A 316 -25.34 -11.99 -13.94
C PRO A 316 -25.27 -10.81 -12.96
N THR A 317 -24.21 -10.75 -12.16
CA THR A 317 -24.01 -9.72 -11.13
C THR A 317 -22.95 -8.71 -11.52
N LEU A 318 -21.83 -9.18 -12.12
CA LEU A 318 -20.85 -8.31 -12.76
C LEU A 318 -20.67 -8.79 -14.20
N SER A 319 -20.81 -7.89 -15.17
CA SER A 319 -20.68 -8.21 -16.59
C SER A 319 -19.53 -7.42 -17.19
N ILE A 320 -18.68 -8.08 -17.99
CA ILE A 320 -17.51 -7.46 -18.62
C ILE A 320 -16.62 -6.78 -17.56
N PHE A 321 -16.46 -7.45 -16.42
CA PHE A 321 -15.75 -6.92 -15.27
C PHE A 321 -14.26 -6.84 -15.54
N ASP A 322 -13.69 -5.67 -15.27
CA ASP A 322 -12.27 -5.36 -15.37
C ASP A 322 -11.76 -4.88 -14.02
N ILE A 323 -10.96 -5.71 -13.37
CA ILE A 323 -10.40 -5.42 -12.04
C ILE A 323 -9.50 -4.18 -12.09
N ILE A 324 -8.71 -3.99 -13.15
CA ILE A 324 -7.78 -2.86 -13.24
C ILE A 324 -8.57 -1.55 -13.34
N ALA A 325 -9.59 -1.52 -14.19
CA ALA A 325 -10.42 -0.34 -14.37
C ALA A 325 -11.23 -0.02 -13.10
N ASP A 326 -11.83 -1.04 -12.46
CA ASP A 326 -12.61 -0.85 -11.23
C ASP A 326 -11.71 -0.39 -10.06
N ALA A 327 -10.55 -1.03 -9.86
CA ALA A 327 -9.61 -0.70 -8.78
C ALA A 327 -8.95 0.69 -8.90
N GLY A 328 -8.99 1.29 -10.10
CA GLY A 328 -8.26 2.53 -10.43
C GLY A 328 -6.77 2.28 -10.69
N GLY A 329 -6.42 1.08 -11.16
CA GLY A 329 -5.07 0.71 -11.56
C GLY A 329 -4.65 -0.67 -11.08
N ALA A 330 -3.71 -1.28 -11.79
CA ALA A 330 -3.25 -2.63 -11.50
C ALA A 330 -2.37 -2.70 -10.23
N ARG A 331 -2.32 -3.87 -9.58
CA ARG A 331 -1.76 -4.05 -8.23
C ARG A 331 -2.42 -3.12 -7.19
N THR A 332 -3.74 -3.02 -7.27
CA THR A 332 -4.57 -2.30 -6.31
C THR A 332 -5.67 -3.23 -5.87
N ALA A 333 -5.90 -3.29 -4.56
CA ALA A 333 -6.99 -4.00 -3.95
C ALA A 333 -8.33 -3.43 -4.43
N ASP A 334 -9.23 -4.33 -4.81
CA ASP A 334 -10.60 -4.04 -5.16
C ASP A 334 -11.56 -4.97 -4.42
N ILE A 335 -12.69 -4.43 -3.99
CA ILE A 335 -13.71 -5.15 -3.25
C ILE A 335 -15.07 -4.81 -3.83
N LYS A 336 -15.81 -5.83 -4.24
CA LYS A 336 -17.21 -5.69 -4.63
C LYS A 336 -18.09 -6.11 -3.46
N VAL A 337 -19.00 -5.23 -3.06
CA VAL A 337 -19.96 -5.46 -1.96
C VAL A 337 -21.33 -5.71 -2.56
N LEU A 338 -21.93 -6.84 -2.19
CA LEU A 338 -23.26 -7.27 -2.58
C LEU A 338 -24.13 -7.35 -1.33
N THR A 339 -25.31 -6.73 -1.36
CA THR A 339 -26.32 -6.84 -0.30
C THR A 339 -27.43 -7.79 -0.73
N ASP A 340 -28.28 -8.15 0.23
CA ASP A 340 -29.52 -8.91 -0.03
C ASP A 340 -29.28 -10.25 -0.73
N VAL A 341 -28.10 -10.85 -0.50
CA VAL A 341 -27.76 -12.14 -1.08
C VAL A 341 -28.34 -13.24 -0.21
N THR A 342 -29.18 -14.09 -0.79
CA THR A 342 -29.73 -15.27 -0.11
C THR A 342 -29.20 -16.55 -0.76
N PRO A 343 -29.05 -17.66 -0.02
CA PRO A 343 -28.73 -18.95 -0.60
C PRO A 343 -29.85 -19.40 -1.56
N SER A 344 -29.49 -20.20 -2.57
CA SER A 344 -30.43 -20.83 -3.47
C SER A 344 -31.27 -21.90 -2.75
N ALA A 345 -32.29 -22.44 -3.44
CA ALA A 345 -33.22 -23.42 -2.86
C ALA A 345 -32.54 -24.74 -2.38
N ASP A 346 -31.33 -25.00 -2.84
CA ASP A 346 -30.49 -26.13 -2.42
C ASP A 346 -29.64 -25.84 -1.16
N GLY A 347 -29.77 -24.63 -0.58
CA GLY A 347 -29.05 -24.22 0.62
C GLY A 347 -27.62 -23.75 0.37
N ALA A 348 -27.24 -23.45 -0.88
CA ALA A 348 -25.92 -22.94 -1.23
C ALA A 348 -25.96 -21.56 -1.91
N LEU A 349 -24.95 -20.75 -1.65
CA LEU A 349 -24.62 -19.59 -2.46
C LEU A 349 -23.74 -20.05 -3.63
N HIS A 350 -24.22 -19.87 -4.86
CA HIS A 350 -23.46 -20.19 -6.05
C HIS A 350 -22.76 -18.94 -6.59
N LEU A 351 -21.44 -18.98 -6.67
CA LEU A 351 -20.64 -17.98 -7.39
C LEU A 351 -20.05 -18.66 -8.62
N ARG A 352 -20.24 -18.08 -9.81
CA ARG A 352 -19.64 -18.59 -11.05
C ARG A 352 -18.89 -17.46 -11.74
N LEU A 353 -17.59 -17.66 -11.97
CA LEU A 353 -16.79 -16.71 -12.73
C LEU A 353 -16.50 -17.31 -14.11
N LYS A 354 -16.84 -16.59 -15.18
CA LYS A 354 -16.68 -17.05 -16.56
C LYS A 354 -15.81 -16.10 -17.37
N PRO A 355 -14.80 -16.61 -18.10
CA PRO A 355 -13.97 -15.76 -18.94
C PRO A 355 -14.79 -15.12 -20.07
N ARG A 356 -14.53 -13.86 -20.38
CA ARG A 356 -14.99 -13.19 -21.61
C ARG A 356 -13.85 -13.03 -22.59
N LYS A 357 -12.75 -12.42 -22.13
CA LYS A 357 -11.52 -12.22 -22.92
C LYS A 357 -10.33 -12.95 -22.33
N SER A 358 -10.22 -13.00 -21.01
CA SER A 358 -9.17 -13.72 -20.30
C SER A 358 -9.74 -14.42 -19.06
N GLN A 359 -8.91 -15.25 -18.43
CA GLN A 359 -9.28 -16.05 -17.27
C GLN A 359 -9.73 -15.12 -16.13
N PRO A 360 -10.86 -15.36 -15.43
CA PRO A 360 -11.18 -14.59 -14.24
C PRO A 360 -10.21 -14.91 -13.10
N ILE A 361 -10.16 -14.03 -12.10
CA ILE A 361 -9.47 -14.28 -10.82
C ILE A 361 -10.37 -13.91 -9.65
N LEU A 362 -10.14 -14.53 -8.50
CA LEU A 362 -10.73 -14.15 -7.21
C LEU A 362 -9.74 -14.45 -6.09
N ASN A 363 -9.49 -13.49 -5.20
CA ASN A 363 -8.50 -13.62 -4.13
C ASN A 363 -9.12 -14.11 -2.82
N ALA A 364 -10.29 -13.57 -2.46
CA ALA A 364 -10.97 -13.95 -1.23
C ALA A 364 -12.48 -13.70 -1.30
N ILE A 365 -13.21 -14.40 -0.44
CA ILE A 365 -14.65 -14.29 -0.26
C ILE A 365 -14.91 -14.06 1.23
N GLU A 366 -15.68 -13.02 1.57
CA GLU A 366 -16.19 -12.78 2.92
C GLU A 366 -17.73 -12.68 2.84
N ILE A 367 -18.41 -13.51 3.63
CA ILE A 367 -19.86 -13.59 3.72
C ILE A 367 -20.22 -13.28 5.16
N LEU A 368 -21.01 -12.24 5.34
CA LEU A 368 -21.41 -11.71 6.64
C LEU A 368 -22.94 -11.74 6.75
N PRO A 369 -23.50 -11.90 7.96
CA PRO A 369 -24.92 -11.63 8.18
C PRO A 369 -25.29 -10.26 7.63
N GLY A 370 -26.28 -10.23 6.74
CA GLY A 370 -26.71 -9.04 6.05
C GLY A 370 -27.72 -8.24 6.86
N ILE A 371 -27.96 -7.01 6.43
CA ILE A 371 -29.09 -6.21 6.90
C ILE A 371 -29.98 -5.95 5.68
N PRO A 372 -31.29 -6.23 5.73
CA PRO A 372 -32.15 -6.05 4.57
C PRO A 372 -32.04 -4.63 3.99
N GLY A 373 -31.73 -4.55 2.69
CA GLY A 373 -31.61 -3.32 1.91
C GLY A 373 -30.39 -2.45 2.23
N ARG A 374 -29.45 -2.90 3.06
CA ARG A 374 -28.28 -2.08 3.43
C ARG A 374 -27.04 -2.88 3.83
N ILE A 375 -25.87 -2.31 3.58
CA ILE A 375 -24.61 -2.82 4.11
C ILE A 375 -24.53 -2.61 5.62
N ARG A 376 -23.72 -3.42 6.29
CA ARG A 376 -23.27 -3.17 7.67
C ARG A 376 -22.49 -1.84 7.69
N PRO A 377 -22.65 -1.00 8.74
CA PRO A 377 -21.86 0.20 8.88
C PRO A 377 -20.36 -0.08 8.79
N ILE A 378 -19.62 0.76 8.06
CA ILE A 378 -18.18 0.67 7.97
C ILE A 378 -17.60 1.68 8.95
N GLN A 379 -17.12 1.20 10.09
CA GLN A 379 -16.45 1.99 11.11
C GLN A 379 -14.97 1.61 11.12
N ILE A 380 -14.09 2.56 10.80
CA ILE A 380 -12.64 2.36 10.79
C ILE A 380 -11.94 3.50 11.53
N THR A 381 -10.94 3.15 12.31
CA THR A 381 -9.98 4.12 12.86
C THR A 381 -8.75 4.19 11.96
N THR A 382 -7.82 5.07 12.29
CA THR A 382 -6.49 5.07 11.68
C THR A 382 -5.48 4.17 12.40
N SER A 383 -5.90 3.35 13.38
CA SER A 383 -5.00 2.44 14.11
C SER A 383 -4.63 1.21 13.28
N SER A 384 -3.50 0.55 13.59
CA SER A 384 -3.17 -0.76 12.99
C SER A 384 -3.98 -1.93 13.52
N PHE A 385 -4.72 -1.73 14.60
CA PHE A 385 -5.54 -2.76 15.24
C PHE A 385 -6.95 -2.21 15.51
N PRO A 386 -7.96 -3.08 15.64
CA PRO A 386 -9.31 -2.65 16.00
C PRO A 386 -9.33 -1.97 17.37
N VAL A 387 -10.23 -1.00 17.51
CA VAL A 387 -10.41 -0.22 18.74
C VAL A 387 -11.86 -0.31 19.16
N TYR A 388 -12.11 -0.45 20.46
CA TYR A 388 -13.46 -0.32 21.00
C TYR A 388 -13.70 1.13 21.41
N SER A 389 -14.81 1.70 20.98
CA SER A 389 -15.33 2.94 21.57
C SER A 389 -15.93 2.66 22.96
N THR A 390 -16.25 3.70 23.70
CA THR A 390 -16.76 3.57 25.08
C THR A 390 -18.08 2.82 25.17
N ASP A 391 -18.92 2.93 24.13
CA ASP A 391 -20.16 2.18 23.96
C ASP A 391 -19.95 0.70 23.56
N ARG A 392 -18.69 0.26 23.49
CA ARG A 392 -18.26 -1.09 23.06
C ARG A 392 -18.54 -1.42 21.60
N THR A 393 -18.83 -0.41 20.78
CA THR A 393 -18.83 -0.57 19.32
C THR A 393 -17.40 -0.86 18.85
N LEU A 394 -17.24 -1.89 18.01
CA LEU A 394 -15.95 -2.29 17.46
C LEU A 394 -15.64 -1.48 16.20
N TRP A 395 -14.62 -0.63 16.28
CA TRP A 395 -14.07 0.07 15.12
C TRP A 395 -12.92 -0.72 14.51
N GLY A 396 -12.98 -0.94 13.21
CA GLY A 396 -11.92 -1.61 12.46
C GLY A 396 -10.59 -0.85 12.48
N ALA A 397 -9.51 -1.57 12.20
CA ALA A 397 -8.22 -0.94 11.88
C ALA A 397 -8.29 -0.14 10.58
N ASP A 398 -7.27 0.69 10.37
CA ASP A 398 -7.08 1.50 9.17
C ASP A 398 -6.99 0.63 7.93
N ARG A 399 -7.81 0.95 6.92
CA ARG A 399 -7.88 0.21 5.67
C ARG A 399 -8.42 1.07 4.54
N TYR A 400 -8.24 0.59 3.30
CA TYR A 400 -8.69 1.24 2.07
C TYR A 400 -7.93 2.52 1.70
N PHE A 401 -6.83 2.82 2.38
CA PHE A 401 -6.12 4.08 2.20
C PHE A 401 -5.00 3.98 1.17
N ALA A 402 -4.65 5.11 0.57
CA ALA A 402 -3.42 5.29 -0.18
C ALA A 402 -2.78 6.62 0.19
N GLY A 403 -1.45 6.63 0.35
CA GLY A 403 -0.71 7.82 0.77
C GLY A 403 -0.85 8.12 2.28
N GLY A 404 -0.31 9.27 2.67
CA GLY A 404 -0.25 9.69 4.07
C GLY A 404 0.68 8.82 4.94
N ARG A 405 0.82 9.24 6.19
CA ARG A 405 1.53 8.54 7.26
C ARG A 405 0.62 8.42 8.46
N ARG A 406 0.81 7.37 9.24
CA ARG A 406 0.13 7.19 10.51
C ARG A 406 1.01 7.66 11.65
N VAL A 407 0.41 8.29 12.64
CA VAL A 407 1.02 8.57 13.93
C VAL A 407 0.01 8.27 15.04
N SER A 408 0.51 7.86 16.20
CA SER A 408 -0.28 7.62 17.40
C SER A 408 0.10 8.64 18.46
N TYR A 409 -0.89 9.13 19.20
CA TYR A 409 -0.70 10.11 20.27
C TYR A 409 -1.22 9.54 21.59
N SER A 410 -0.70 10.04 22.71
CA SER A 410 -1.30 9.79 24.03
C SER A 410 -2.71 10.40 24.12
N GLU A 411 -3.55 9.81 24.98
CA GLU A 411 -5.01 10.00 25.10
C GLU A 411 -5.48 11.36 25.65
N ARG A 412 -4.79 12.47 25.36
CA ARG A 412 -5.37 13.80 25.62
C ARG A 412 -6.40 14.07 24.53
N VAL A 413 -7.65 13.69 24.80
CA VAL A 413 -8.80 13.98 23.94
C VAL A 413 -9.91 14.52 24.83
N THR A 414 -10.44 15.68 24.45
CA THR A 414 -11.56 16.32 25.13
C THR A 414 -12.73 16.48 24.18
N GLY A 415 -13.97 16.55 24.70
CA GLY A 415 -15.17 16.76 23.87
C GLY A 415 -15.66 15.53 23.12
N SER A 416 -15.29 14.31 23.54
CA SER A 416 -15.86 13.06 23.03
C SER A 416 -16.06 12.06 24.15
N ASP A 417 -17.18 11.34 24.10
CA ASP A 417 -17.46 10.20 24.97
C ASP A 417 -16.68 8.95 24.57
N SER A 418 -16.05 8.94 23.40
CA SER A 418 -15.23 7.83 22.88
C SER A 418 -13.84 8.31 22.45
N PRO A 419 -12.99 8.76 23.38
CA PRO A 419 -11.66 9.29 23.07
C PRO A 419 -10.73 8.26 22.38
N GLN A 420 -11.00 6.96 22.55
CA GLN A 420 -10.19 5.85 22.02
C GLN A 420 -10.09 5.88 20.49
N ILE A 421 -11.16 6.30 19.78
CA ILE A 421 -11.16 6.36 18.30
C ILE A 421 -10.28 7.50 17.75
N TYR A 422 -9.86 8.44 18.60
CA TYR A 422 -8.98 9.55 18.26
C TYR A 422 -7.52 9.30 18.63
N GLY A 423 -7.15 8.10 19.11
CA GLY A 423 -5.80 7.77 19.60
C GLY A 423 -4.71 7.76 18.51
N SER A 424 -5.10 7.69 17.24
CA SER A 424 -4.21 7.81 16.10
C SER A 424 -4.76 8.77 15.05
N GLU A 425 -3.89 9.23 14.17
CA GLU A 425 -4.28 9.93 12.95
C GLU A 425 -3.50 9.42 11.74
N ARG A 426 -4.15 9.48 10.58
CA ARG A 426 -3.50 9.49 9.28
C ARG A 426 -3.36 10.93 8.84
N PHE A 427 -2.14 11.36 8.55
CA PHE A 427 -1.85 12.70 8.07
C PHE A 427 -1.04 12.68 6.79
N GLY A 428 -1.16 13.72 5.97
CA GLY A 428 -0.40 13.89 4.74
C GLY A 428 -1.28 14.33 3.58
N ASN A 429 -0.91 13.91 2.37
CA ASN A 429 -1.80 13.84 1.22
C ASN A 429 -2.19 12.38 1.03
N PHE A 430 -3.48 12.07 1.18
CA PHE A 430 -3.97 10.69 1.17
C PHE A 430 -5.42 10.59 0.70
N THR A 431 -5.80 9.36 0.36
CA THR A 431 -7.15 9.01 -0.08
C THR A 431 -7.67 7.80 0.69
N TYR A 432 -8.98 7.71 0.90
CA TYR A 432 -9.68 6.48 1.26
C TYR A 432 -10.59 6.07 0.10
N CYS A 433 -10.53 4.80 -0.30
CA CYS A 433 -11.34 4.25 -1.39
C CYS A 433 -12.25 3.16 -0.81
N ILE A 434 -13.33 3.57 -0.16
CA ILE A 434 -14.15 2.69 0.68
C ILE A 434 -15.15 1.94 -0.21
N PRO A 435 -15.10 0.60 -0.25
CA PRO A 435 -16.03 -0.20 -1.04
C PRO A 435 -17.41 -0.22 -0.36
N VAL A 436 -18.45 0.02 -1.14
CA VAL A 436 -19.84 0.08 -0.71
C VAL A 436 -20.74 -0.58 -1.77
N ALA A 437 -21.98 -0.89 -1.41
CA ALA A 437 -23.00 -1.26 -2.39
C ALA A 437 -23.52 0.02 -3.10
N PRO A 438 -24.27 -0.11 -4.21
CA PRO A 438 -25.02 1.02 -4.75
C PRO A 438 -26.00 1.60 -3.71
N GLY A 439 -26.02 2.92 -3.56
CA GLY A 439 -26.93 3.62 -2.66
C GLY A 439 -26.38 4.96 -2.19
N SER A 440 -27.21 5.63 -1.37
CA SER A 440 -26.85 6.86 -0.66
C SER A 440 -26.29 6.55 0.73
N TYR A 441 -25.34 7.36 1.18
CA TYR A 441 -24.60 7.15 2.41
C TYR A 441 -24.47 8.44 3.23
N THR A 442 -24.53 8.27 4.54
CA THR A 442 -24.03 9.22 5.51
C THR A 442 -22.57 8.89 5.83
N ALA A 443 -21.67 9.86 5.74
CA ALA A 443 -20.30 9.75 6.22
C ALA A 443 -20.05 10.66 7.41
N ARG A 444 -19.40 10.11 8.44
CA ARG A 444 -18.90 10.85 9.59
C ARG A 444 -17.39 10.77 9.60
N LEU A 445 -16.76 11.94 9.52
CA LEU A 445 -15.31 12.10 9.57
C LEU A 445 -14.92 12.65 10.93
N HIS A 446 -14.03 11.95 11.62
CA HIS A 446 -13.58 12.28 12.96
C HIS A 446 -12.18 12.89 12.92
N PHE A 447 -12.01 14.04 13.58
CA PHE A 447 -10.80 14.84 13.59
C PHE A 447 -10.40 15.24 15.01
N ARG A 448 -9.10 15.39 15.20
CA ARG A 448 -8.47 15.97 16.38
C ARG A 448 -7.15 16.59 15.95
N GLU A 449 -6.94 17.87 16.25
CA GLU A 449 -5.63 18.48 16.07
C GLU A 449 -4.72 18.16 17.27
N ALA A 450 -3.88 17.15 17.12
CA ALA A 450 -2.96 16.68 18.16
C ALA A 450 -1.51 17.19 18.00
N TYR A 451 -1.18 17.82 16.87
CA TYR A 451 0.18 18.29 16.60
C TYR A 451 0.35 19.77 16.89
N PHE A 452 -0.54 20.62 16.38
CA PHE A 452 -0.48 22.06 16.59
C PHE A 452 -1.21 22.47 17.87
N GLY A 453 -0.53 23.19 18.75
CA GLY A 453 -1.12 23.77 19.96
C GLY A 453 -0.08 24.32 20.92
N ARG A 454 -0.54 25.06 21.93
CA ARG A 454 0.33 25.66 22.95
C ARG A 454 1.18 24.60 23.66
N ASP A 455 0.55 23.49 24.03
CA ASP A 455 1.17 22.42 24.83
C ASP A 455 1.64 21.24 23.98
N ASN A 456 1.45 21.30 22.64
CA ASN A 456 1.79 20.24 21.72
C ASN A 456 3.19 20.44 21.10
N LEU A 457 3.66 19.42 20.38
CA LEU A 457 4.98 19.39 19.75
C LEU A 457 5.12 20.48 18.69
N GLY A 458 4.12 20.61 17.82
CA GLY A 458 4.01 21.71 16.88
C GLY A 458 3.48 22.94 17.60
N LYS A 459 4.32 23.98 17.73
CA LYS A 459 3.80 25.30 18.12
C LYS A 459 2.98 25.86 16.97
N GLY A 460 1.79 26.36 17.27
CA GLY A 460 0.83 26.81 16.27
C GLY A 460 -0.57 26.98 16.85
N GLY A 461 -1.53 27.20 15.96
CA GLY A 461 -2.93 27.45 16.27
C GLY A 461 -3.73 27.68 14.98
N PRO A 462 -4.69 28.63 14.96
CA PRO A 462 -5.47 28.95 13.77
C PRO A 462 -4.59 29.22 12.53
N GLY A 463 -4.98 28.65 11.40
CA GLY A 463 -4.28 28.73 10.12
C GLY A 463 -3.02 27.86 10.00
N SER A 464 -2.63 27.15 11.06
CA SER A 464 -1.42 26.30 11.02
C SER A 464 -1.61 25.05 10.17
N ARG A 465 -2.85 24.53 10.10
CA ARG A 465 -3.21 23.40 9.26
C ARG A 465 -4.54 23.70 8.57
N ILE A 466 -4.49 23.76 7.24
CA ILE A 466 -5.64 24.00 6.39
C ILE A 466 -5.63 22.94 5.28
N PHE A 467 -6.74 22.27 5.06
CA PHE A 467 -6.86 21.29 3.99
C PHE A 467 -8.29 21.22 3.46
N ASP A 468 -8.43 20.62 2.28
CA ASP A 468 -9.74 20.35 1.69
C ASP A 468 -10.06 18.86 1.80
N VAL A 469 -11.34 18.54 1.89
CA VAL A 469 -11.85 17.16 1.84
C VAL A 469 -12.87 17.05 0.73
N TYR A 470 -12.68 16.07 -0.15
CA TYR A 470 -13.58 15.75 -1.25
C TYR A 470 -14.10 14.33 -1.12
N CYS A 471 -15.31 14.06 -1.58
CA CYS A 471 -15.82 12.71 -1.81
C CYS A 471 -16.32 12.60 -3.25
N ASN A 472 -15.82 11.60 -4.00
CA ASN A 472 -16.19 11.37 -5.41
C ASN A 472 -16.10 12.63 -6.29
N GLY A 473 -15.12 13.51 -6.00
CA GLY A 473 -14.90 14.77 -6.72
C GLY A 473 -15.72 15.97 -6.22
N VAL A 474 -16.69 15.75 -5.32
CA VAL A 474 -17.48 16.82 -4.68
C VAL A 474 -16.76 17.32 -3.43
N ILE A 475 -16.68 18.63 -3.25
CA ILE A 475 -16.11 19.26 -2.04
C ILE A 475 -17.05 19.01 -0.85
N LEU A 476 -16.54 18.38 0.21
CA LEU A 476 -17.22 18.25 1.49
C LEU A 476 -16.79 19.34 2.46
N LEU A 477 -15.48 19.61 2.53
CA LEU A 477 -14.89 20.64 3.38
C LEU A 477 -13.86 21.44 2.58
N LYS A 478 -13.89 22.77 2.69
CA LYS A 478 -12.99 23.68 1.97
C LYS A 478 -12.29 24.61 2.94
N HIS A 479 -10.97 24.76 2.78
CA HIS A 479 -10.09 25.50 3.69
C HIS A 479 -10.33 25.12 5.16
N PHE A 480 -10.47 23.83 5.41
CA PHE A 480 -10.85 23.28 6.71
C PHE A 480 -9.68 23.36 7.69
N ASP A 481 -9.96 23.96 8.83
CA ASP A 481 -9.04 24.09 9.96
C ASP A 481 -9.67 23.45 11.20
N VAL A 482 -9.18 22.26 11.54
CA VAL A 482 -9.65 21.48 12.70
C VAL A 482 -9.44 22.25 14.00
N PHE A 483 -8.34 23.00 14.14
CA PHE A 483 -8.03 23.74 15.37
C PHE A 483 -9.08 24.82 15.60
N VAL A 484 -9.47 25.54 14.55
CA VAL A 484 -10.50 26.58 14.62
C VAL A 484 -11.87 25.96 14.91
N GLU A 485 -12.28 24.95 14.15
CA GLU A 485 -13.62 24.37 14.30
C GLU A 485 -13.80 23.59 15.61
N ALA A 486 -12.77 22.91 16.11
CA ALA A 486 -12.83 22.19 17.38
C ALA A 486 -12.72 23.13 18.60
N GLY A 487 -12.30 24.38 18.39
CA GLY A 487 -12.06 25.36 19.46
C GLY A 487 -10.74 25.15 20.22
N GLY A 488 -9.72 24.62 19.54
CA GLY A 488 -8.38 24.38 20.09
C GLY A 488 -7.82 22.99 19.78
N SER A 489 -6.59 22.75 20.25
CA SER A 489 -5.92 21.45 20.13
C SER A 489 -6.55 20.39 21.04
N ASP A 490 -6.38 19.12 20.67
CA ASP A 490 -6.79 17.94 21.46
C ASP A 490 -8.29 17.89 21.79
N ARG A 491 -9.10 18.60 21.01
CA ARG A 491 -10.56 18.56 21.05
C ARG A 491 -11.05 17.71 19.90
N ALA A 492 -11.94 16.77 20.21
CA ALA A 492 -12.60 15.94 19.22
C ALA A 492 -13.59 16.78 18.40
N LEU A 493 -13.60 16.54 17.10
CA LEU A 493 -14.51 17.16 16.15
C LEU A 493 -15.03 16.09 15.19
N MET A 494 -16.34 16.06 14.98
CA MET A 494 -16.98 15.18 14.01
C MET A 494 -17.71 16.03 12.97
N LYS A 495 -17.50 15.71 11.69
CA LYS A 495 -18.22 16.31 10.56
C LYS A 495 -19.06 15.23 9.88
N GLU A 496 -20.37 15.48 9.79
CA GLU A 496 -21.35 14.58 9.20
C GLU A 496 -21.79 15.11 7.82
N PHE A 497 -21.90 14.21 6.85
CA PHE A 497 -22.34 14.49 5.49
C PHE A 497 -23.35 13.44 5.06
N HIS A 498 -24.50 13.85 4.54
CA HIS A 498 -25.57 12.99 4.05
C HIS A 498 -25.63 13.00 2.52
N GLY A 499 -26.35 12.04 1.93
CA GLY A 499 -26.61 12.05 0.49
C GLY A 499 -25.38 11.72 -0.36
N LEU A 500 -24.38 11.03 0.20
CA LEU A 500 -23.18 10.67 -0.55
C LEU A 500 -23.47 9.44 -1.41
N GLU A 501 -23.50 9.63 -2.72
CA GLU A 501 -23.74 8.55 -3.66
C GLU A 501 -22.47 7.72 -3.93
N ALA A 502 -22.62 6.40 -3.88
CA ALA A 502 -21.60 5.48 -4.39
C ALA A 502 -21.33 5.77 -5.87
N ASN A 503 -20.06 5.76 -6.29
CA ASN A 503 -19.72 5.90 -7.70
C ASN A 503 -20.11 4.63 -8.50
N ALA A 504 -19.95 4.67 -9.82
CA ALA A 504 -20.28 3.53 -10.69
C ALA A 504 -19.50 2.24 -10.38
N GLN A 505 -18.37 2.35 -9.67
CA GLN A 505 -17.56 1.21 -9.21
C GLN A 505 -17.99 0.71 -7.81
N GLY A 506 -19.02 1.30 -7.19
CA GLY A 506 -19.45 0.95 -5.83
C GLY A 506 -18.48 1.43 -4.76
N LYS A 507 -18.05 2.70 -4.85
CA LYS A 507 -17.04 3.26 -3.94
C LYS A 507 -17.39 4.68 -3.50
N LEU A 508 -17.01 4.98 -2.26
CA LEU A 508 -16.86 6.36 -1.77
C LEU A 508 -15.36 6.68 -1.72
N VAL A 509 -14.93 7.59 -2.58
CA VAL A 509 -13.52 7.99 -2.71
C VAL A 509 -13.30 9.33 -2.01
N PHE A 510 -12.78 9.28 -0.80
CA PHE A 510 -12.41 10.46 -0.03
C PHE A 510 -10.99 10.90 -0.37
N ASN A 511 -10.79 12.20 -0.63
CA ASN A 511 -9.48 12.80 -0.86
C ASN A 511 -9.23 13.87 0.19
N PHE A 512 -8.13 13.75 0.93
CA PHE A 512 -7.70 14.70 1.96
C PHE A 512 -6.48 15.46 1.42
N GLN A 513 -6.73 16.68 0.94
CA GLN A 513 -5.76 17.46 0.17
C GLN A 513 -5.20 18.62 1.00
N PRO A 514 -3.89 18.60 1.34
CA PRO A 514 -3.20 19.72 1.95
C PRO A 514 -3.37 21.04 1.20
N VAL A 515 -3.67 22.12 1.93
CA VAL A 515 -3.57 23.51 1.44
C VAL A 515 -2.42 24.20 2.17
N THR A 516 -2.45 24.18 3.50
CA THR A 516 -1.38 24.61 4.41
C THR A 516 -1.08 23.49 5.38
N ASN A 517 0.14 22.96 5.36
CA ASN A 517 0.52 21.73 6.09
C ASN A 517 -0.36 20.51 5.74
N TYR A 518 -0.03 19.37 6.33
CA TYR A 518 -0.67 18.09 6.01
C TYR A 518 -2.10 17.99 6.51
N ALA A 519 -3.00 17.44 5.69
CA ALA A 519 -4.35 17.05 6.10
C ALA A 519 -4.29 15.95 7.17
N LEU A 520 -5.37 15.74 7.93
CA LEU A 520 -5.49 14.64 8.89
C LEU A 520 -6.89 14.03 8.94
N VAL A 521 -7.00 12.79 9.39
CA VAL A 521 -8.24 12.16 9.88
C VAL A 521 -7.90 11.15 10.97
N ASN A 522 -8.79 10.96 11.94
CA ASN A 522 -8.61 10.02 13.05
C ASN A 522 -9.46 8.75 12.89
N ALA A 523 -10.70 8.90 12.43
CA ALA A 523 -11.61 7.80 12.14
C ALA A 523 -12.64 8.18 11.06
N VAL A 524 -13.20 7.17 10.40
CA VAL A 524 -14.21 7.30 9.35
C VAL A 524 -15.33 6.31 9.63
N GLU A 525 -16.56 6.80 9.62
CA GLU A 525 -17.77 5.99 9.71
C GLU A 525 -18.64 6.22 8.47
N ILE A 526 -19.07 5.13 7.83
CA ILE A 526 -19.96 5.13 6.66
C ILE A 526 -21.20 4.32 6.99
N ILE A 527 -22.38 4.93 6.84
CA ILE A 527 -23.67 4.35 7.14
C ILE A 527 -24.53 4.47 5.89
N GLN A 528 -25.14 3.38 5.43
CA GLN A 528 -26.08 3.44 4.31
C GLN A 528 -27.39 4.06 4.75
N GLU A 529 -27.86 5.05 4.00
CA GLU A 529 -29.15 5.68 4.22
C GLU A 529 -30.28 4.75 3.73
N PRO A 530 -31.47 4.80 4.36
CA PRO A 530 -32.64 4.10 3.83
C PRO A 530 -32.91 4.58 2.41
N ALA A 531 -33.27 3.67 1.50
CA ALA A 531 -33.71 4.06 0.17
C ALA A 531 -34.90 5.04 0.28
N GLU A 532 -34.82 6.20 -0.38
CA GLU A 532 -35.95 7.12 -0.44
C GLU A 532 -37.16 6.36 -0.99
N GLN A 533 -38.21 6.24 -0.19
CA GLN A 533 -39.50 5.76 -0.68
C GLN A 533 -40.02 6.82 -1.64
N THR A 534 -39.76 6.65 -2.94
CA THR A 534 -40.38 7.47 -3.97
C THR A 534 -41.88 7.23 -3.89
N THR A 535 -42.59 8.13 -3.20
CA THR A 535 -44.05 8.19 -3.19
C THR A 535 -44.42 8.59 -4.61
N ARG A 536 -44.91 7.61 -5.39
CA ARG A 536 -45.46 7.85 -6.73
C ARG A 536 -46.82 8.53 -6.65
#